data_AF-A0A2D5ZAT9-F1
#
_entry.id   AF-A0A2D5ZAT9-F1
#
_cell.length_a   1.000
_cell.length_b   1.000
_cell.length_c   1.000
_cell.angle_alpha   90.00
_cell.angle_beta   90.00
_cell.angle_gamma   90.00
#
_symmetry.space_group_name_H-M   'P 1'
#
loop_
_entity.id
_entity.type
_entity.pdbx_description
1 polymer ?
#
loop_
_entity_poly.entity_id
_entity_poly.type
_entity_poly.pdbx_seq_one_letter_code
_entity_poly.pdbx_strand_id
1 'polypeptide(L)'
;MEGVRRAGARAAPAARRRGARRRLPEDVRRRGRSGYRDAFQDREHDAMIEYFRRILNDQFDASLCTLGACVEACPEPHWEGTIGRRPFWQVAYHTLFYVDLYLSLDEASYEPRPWHRQGDQNLDLDAAPGPPHSKDVVRRYVAHCSDKVAKTIVVETPDSLERDSGFPWYRMSRGEHHLTSVRHVQHHAGQLCAYLRREVGLGVDWYGKASD
;
A
#
# COMPACT_ATOMS: atom_id res chain seq x y z
N MET A 1 -16.53 -38.38 -79.09
CA MET A 1 -15.92 -37.23 -79.79
C MET A 1 -15.01 -36.55 -78.80
N GLU A 2 -13.72 -36.87 -78.89
CA GLU A 2 -12.66 -35.91 -79.28
C GLU A 2 -12.50 -34.79 -78.23
N GLY A 3 -11.46 -34.74 -77.39
CA GLY A 3 -10.08 -35.08 -77.67
C GLY A 3 -9.38 -33.91 -78.36
N VAL A 4 -9.19 -32.79 -77.68
CA VAL A 4 -8.26 -31.73 -78.15
C VAL A 4 -7.40 -31.25 -76.99
N ARG A 5 -6.13 -31.69 -77.04
CA ARG A 5 -5.01 -31.10 -76.30
C ARG A 5 -4.68 -29.75 -76.96
N ARG A 6 -4.50 -28.70 -76.15
CA ARG A 6 -3.69 -27.54 -76.56
C ARG A 6 -2.57 -27.34 -75.56
N ALA A 7 -1.36 -27.49 -76.08
CA ALA A 7 -0.11 -27.17 -75.42
C ALA A 7 0.00 -25.66 -75.24
N GLY A 8 0.15 -25.20 -74.00
CA GLY A 8 0.51 -23.83 -73.64
C GLY A 8 1.98 -23.76 -73.25
N ALA A 9 2.70 -22.83 -73.86
CA ALA A 9 4.15 -22.64 -73.78
C ALA A 9 4.68 -22.48 -72.34
N ARG A 10 5.84 -23.09 -72.06
CA ARG A 10 6.62 -22.84 -70.84
C ARG A 10 7.30 -21.47 -70.93
N ALA A 11 6.89 -20.55 -70.08
CA ALA A 11 7.62 -19.30 -69.82
C ALA A 11 8.76 -19.56 -68.80
N ALA A 12 9.93 -18.98 -69.06
CA ALA A 12 11.10 -19.03 -68.16
C ALA A 12 10.83 -18.27 -66.84
N PRO A 13 11.44 -18.67 -65.71
CA PRO A 13 11.20 -18.00 -64.43
C PRO A 13 11.92 -16.64 -64.40
N ALA A 14 11.16 -15.59 -64.08
CA ALA A 14 11.69 -14.25 -63.85
C ALA A 14 12.60 -14.23 -62.60
N ALA A 15 13.78 -13.63 -62.73
CA ALA A 15 14.76 -13.47 -61.66
C ALA A 15 14.16 -12.67 -60.48
N ARG A 16 14.15 -13.27 -59.29
CA ARG A 16 13.81 -12.57 -58.04
C ARG A 16 14.80 -11.45 -57.79
N ARG A 17 14.35 -10.19 -57.86
CA ARG A 17 15.10 -9.04 -57.34
C ARG A 17 15.34 -9.24 -55.85
N ARG A 18 16.60 -9.39 -55.44
CA ARG A 18 17.00 -9.37 -54.03
C ARG A 18 16.65 -8.01 -53.46
N GLY A 19 15.65 -7.95 -52.58
CA GLY A 19 15.35 -6.76 -51.81
C GLY A 19 16.58 -6.32 -51.04
N ALA A 20 16.99 -5.06 -51.22
CA ALA A 20 18.03 -4.45 -50.41
C ALA A 20 17.61 -4.54 -48.94
N ARG A 21 18.38 -5.28 -48.13
CA ARG A 21 18.23 -5.25 -46.68
C ARG A 21 18.48 -3.81 -46.25
N ARG A 22 17.42 -3.09 -45.83
CA ARG A 22 17.57 -1.81 -45.12
C ARG A 22 18.53 -2.06 -43.96
N ARG A 23 19.71 -1.43 -44.04
CA ARG A 23 20.65 -1.45 -42.92
C ARG A 23 20.00 -0.64 -41.79
N LEU A 24 19.79 -1.29 -40.65
CA LEU A 24 19.45 -0.61 -39.41
C LEU A 24 20.59 0.36 -39.06
N PRO A 25 20.27 1.55 -38.51
CA PRO A 25 21.26 2.53 -38.12
C PRO A 25 22.23 1.96 -37.05
N GLU A 26 23.47 2.47 -37.03
CA GLU A 26 24.59 1.89 -36.29
C GLU A 26 24.43 1.94 -34.77
N ASP A 27 23.56 2.81 -34.26
CA ASP A 27 23.16 2.91 -32.85
C ASP A 27 22.44 1.65 -32.36
N VAL A 28 21.66 0.99 -33.23
CA VAL A 28 20.96 -0.27 -32.93
C VAL A 28 21.92 -1.46 -32.88
N ARG A 29 23.11 -1.38 -33.48
CA ARG A 29 24.07 -2.50 -33.51
C ARG A 29 24.87 -2.67 -32.23
N ARG A 30 24.95 -1.64 -31.38
CA ARG A 30 25.73 -1.68 -30.13
C ARG A 30 24.98 -2.28 -28.94
N ARG A 31 23.65 -2.34 -28.97
CA ARG A 31 22.86 -3.08 -27.98
C ARG A 31 22.40 -4.38 -28.62
N GLY A 32 23.13 -5.46 -28.36
CA GLY A 32 22.72 -6.80 -28.76
C GLY A 32 21.31 -7.13 -28.24
N ARG A 33 20.67 -8.16 -28.80
CA ARG A 33 19.34 -8.65 -28.41
C ARG A 33 19.18 -8.87 -26.89
N SER A 34 20.28 -9.10 -26.18
CA SER A 34 20.37 -9.14 -24.70
C SER A 34 20.07 -7.78 -24.05
N GLY A 35 20.75 -6.71 -24.44
CA GLY A 35 20.58 -5.40 -23.81
C GLY A 35 19.23 -4.73 -24.07
N TYR A 36 18.48 -5.15 -25.10
CA TYR A 36 17.08 -4.77 -25.27
C TYR A 36 16.14 -5.55 -24.33
N ARG A 37 16.47 -6.81 -24.04
CA ARG A 37 15.71 -7.66 -23.12
C ARG A 37 15.92 -7.21 -21.68
N ASP A 38 17.17 -6.92 -21.31
CA ASP A 38 17.53 -6.43 -19.96
C ASP A 38 16.83 -5.09 -19.68
N ALA A 39 16.96 -4.11 -20.58
CA ALA A 39 16.29 -2.80 -20.44
C ALA A 39 14.75 -2.87 -20.51
N PHE A 40 14.19 -3.94 -21.06
CA PHE A 40 12.73 -4.18 -21.03
C PHE A 40 12.30 -4.76 -19.68
N GLN A 41 13.06 -5.71 -19.14
CA GLN A 41 12.84 -6.30 -17.82
C GLN A 41 13.00 -5.27 -16.69
N ASP A 42 13.98 -4.38 -16.79
CA ASP A 42 14.18 -3.30 -15.82
C ASP A 42 12.96 -2.37 -15.76
N ARG A 43 12.38 -2.02 -16.92
CA ARG A 43 11.16 -1.18 -16.96
C ARG A 43 9.93 -1.89 -16.39
N GLU A 44 9.79 -3.20 -16.64
CA GLU A 44 8.69 -3.98 -16.04
C GLU A 44 8.85 -4.07 -14.53
N HIS A 45 10.08 -4.26 -14.03
CA HIS A 45 10.39 -4.24 -12.61
C HIS A 45 10.00 -2.89 -11.98
N ASP A 46 10.50 -1.78 -12.55
CA ASP A 46 10.21 -0.44 -12.04
C ASP A 46 8.70 -0.14 -12.02
N ALA A 47 7.98 -0.54 -13.08
CA ALA A 47 6.53 -0.38 -13.15
C ALA A 47 5.80 -1.21 -12.09
N MET A 48 6.27 -2.42 -11.79
CA MET A 48 5.68 -3.27 -10.74
C MET A 48 5.90 -2.70 -9.34
N ILE A 49 7.08 -2.14 -9.09
CA ILE A 49 7.37 -1.48 -7.81
C ILE A 49 6.53 -0.23 -7.64
N GLU A 50 6.41 0.59 -8.68
CA GLU A 50 5.55 1.77 -8.64
C GLU A 50 4.07 1.40 -8.43
N TYR A 51 3.61 0.33 -9.10
CA TYR A 51 2.28 -0.22 -8.86
C TYR A 51 2.10 -0.66 -7.40
N PHE A 52 3.09 -1.37 -6.83
CA PHE A 52 3.05 -1.85 -5.46
C PHE A 52 3.00 -0.71 -4.44
N ARG A 53 3.86 0.32 -4.60
CA ARG A 53 3.83 1.54 -3.77
C ARG A 53 2.46 2.21 -3.83
N ARG A 54 1.91 2.38 -5.04
CA ARG A 54 0.59 3.00 -5.22
C ARG A 54 -0.51 2.22 -4.50
N ILE A 55 -0.58 0.90 -4.67
CA ILE A 55 -1.64 0.12 -3.99
C ILE A 55 -1.45 0.12 -2.48
N LEU A 56 -0.22 0.10 -1.96
CA LEU A 56 0.02 0.20 -0.53
C LEU A 56 -0.45 1.55 0.01
N ASN A 57 -0.08 2.64 -0.65
CA ASN A 57 -0.50 3.98 -0.28
C ASN A 57 -2.03 4.09 -0.29
N ASP A 58 -2.68 3.67 -1.39
CA ASP A 58 -4.14 3.72 -1.54
C ASP A 58 -4.87 2.92 -0.45
N GLN A 59 -4.34 1.75 -0.05
CA GLN A 59 -4.96 0.92 0.99
C GLN A 59 -4.70 1.45 2.41
N PHE A 60 -3.52 1.99 2.69
CA PHE A 60 -3.29 2.72 3.94
C PHE A 60 -4.23 3.91 4.06
N ASP A 61 -4.32 4.73 3.01
CA ASP A 61 -5.17 5.91 2.99
C ASP A 61 -6.64 5.52 3.21
N ALA A 62 -7.14 4.50 2.52
CA ALA A 62 -8.50 4.03 2.70
C ALA A 62 -8.80 3.55 4.14
N SER A 63 -7.89 2.77 4.74
CA SER A 63 -8.04 2.31 6.12
C SER A 63 -7.92 3.46 7.14
N LEU A 64 -7.02 4.42 6.92
CA LEU A 64 -6.89 5.62 7.76
C LEU A 64 -8.07 6.58 7.60
N CYS A 65 -8.65 6.71 6.41
CA CYS A 65 -9.90 7.46 6.17
C CYS A 65 -11.06 6.82 6.96
N THR A 66 -11.18 5.49 6.93
CA THR A 66 -12.20 4.77 7.72
C THR A 66 -12.00 5.02 9.22
N LEU A 67 -10.77 4.88 9.72
CA LEU A 67 -10.44 5.14 11.12
C LEU A 67 -10.72 6.61 11.51
N GLY A 68 -10.31 7.56 10.65
CA GLY A 68 -10.53 8.99 10.82
C GLY A 68 -12.02 9.31 10.89
N ALA A 69 -12.83 8.80 9.96
CA ALA A 69 -14.27 8.99 9.96
C ALA A 69 -14.94 8.45 11.25
N CYS A 70 -14.43 7.35 11.82
CA CYS A 70 -14.87 6.87 13.13
C CYS A 70 -14.54 7.86 14.26
N VAL A 71 -13.31 8.41 14.27
CA VAL A 71 -12.89 9.43 15.26
C VAL A 71 -13.76 10.68 15.16
N GLU A 72 -14.08 11.11 13.93
CA GLU A 72 -14.94 12.24 13.64
C GLU A 72 -16.37 12.04 14.15
N ALA A 73 -16.95 10.90 13.82
CA ALA A 73 -18.34 10.59 14.08
C ALA A 73 -18.64 10.30 15.57
N CYS A 74 -17.64 9.90 16.36
CA CYS A 74 -17.83 9.51 17.76
C CYS A 74 -18.26 10.71 18.64
N PRO A 75 -19.47 10.73 19.24
CA PRO A 75 -19.87 11.83 20.12
C PRO A 75 -19.09 11.84 21.44
N GLU A 76 -19.00 13.01 22.09
CA GLU A 76 -18.23 13.18 23.34
C GLU A 76 -18.60 12.16 24.44
N PRO A 77 -19.89 11.86 24.73
CA PRO A 77 -20.26 10.88 25.76
C PRO A 77 -19.81 9.45 25.45
N HIS A 78 -19.48 9.16 24.20
CA HIS A 78 -19.06 7.84 23.72
C HIS A 78 -17.55 7.72 23.56
N TRP A 79 -16.79 8.80 23.77
CA TRP A 79 -15.34 8.82 23.59
C TRP A 79 -14.61 7.88 24.56
N GLU A 80 -15.15 7.74 25.78
CA GLU A 80 -14.71 6.77 26.79
C GLU A 80 -15.55 5.48 26.78
N GLY A 81 -16.41 5.31 25.78
CA GLY A 81 -17.25 4.14 25.60
C GLY A 81 -16.44 2.86 25.39
N THR A 82 -16.88 1.76 26.00
CA THR A 82 -16.09 0.54 26.07
C THR A 82 -16.21 -0.31 24.80
N ILE A 83 -15.07 -0.61 24.17
CA ILE A 83 -14.88 -1.62 23.14
C ILE A 83 -14.13 -2.80 23.78
N GLY A 84 -14.87 -3.86 24.10
CA GLY A 84 -14.34 -4.99 24.87
C GLY A 84 -14.00 -4.58 26.30
N ARG A 85 -12.72 -4.29 26.57
CA ARG A 85 -12.22 -3.78 27.87
C ARG A 85 -11.53 -2.42 27.76
N ARG A 86 -11.55 -1.82 26.57
CA ARG A 86 -10.74 -0.63 26.23
C ARG A 86 -11.66 0.50 25.78
N PRO A 87 -11.43 1.75 26.20
CA PRO A 87 -12.25 2.87 25.75
C PRO A 87 -12.01 3.16 24.26
N PHE A 88 -13.02 3.73 23.59
CA PHE A 88 -13.00 4.05 22.17
C PHE A 88 -11.75 4.85 21.77
N TRP A 89 -11.43 5.90 22.52
CA TRP A 89 -10.25 6.74 22.27
C TRP A 89 -8.95 5.94 22.30
N GLN A 90 -8.83 4.95 23.19
CA GLN A 90 -7.61 4.18 23.35
C GLN A 90 -7.41 3.22 22.19
N VAL A 91 -8.50 2.61 21.68
CA VAL A 91 -8.43 1.78 20.48
C VAL A 91 -7.99 2.60 19.26
N ALA A 92 -8.56 3.81 19.10
CA ALA A 92 -8.14 4.72 18.03
C ALA A 92 -6.67 5.14 18.17
N TYR A 93 -6.26 5.55 19.38
CA TYR A 93 -4.89 5.96 19.68
C TYR A 93 -3.87 4.82 19.51
N HIS A 94 -4.15 3.63 20.03
CA HIS A 94 -3.36 2.42 19.83
C HIS A 94 -3.10 2.18 18.34
N THR A 95 -4.17 2.28 17.55
CA THR A 95 -4.10 2.04 16.11
C THR A 95 -3.10 2.99 15.46
N LEU A 96 -3.25 4.29 15.72
CA LEU A 96 -2.38 5.33 15.15
C LEU A 96 -0.95 5.27 15.63
N PHE A 97 -0.74 4.94 16.92
CA PHE A 97 0.59 4.74 17.48
C PHE A 97 1.35 3.66 16.71
N TYR A 98 0.72 2.51 16.46
CA TYR A 98 1.39 1.40 15.77
C TYR A 98 1.56 1.67 14.28
N VAL A 99 0.69 2.44 13.62
CA VAL A 99 0.96 2.93 12.26
C VAL A 99 2.22 3.79 12.22
N ASP A 100 2.31 4.79 13.11
CA ASP A 100 3.48 5.66 13.21
C ASP A 100 4.74 4.85 13.52
N LEU A 101 4.69 3.96 14.51
CA LEU A 101 5.79 3.07 14.86
C LEU A 101 6.22 2.23 13.65
N TYR A 102 5.31 1.48 13.03
CA TYR A 102 5.61 0.50 11.98
C TYR A 102 6.06 1.13 10.65
N LEU A 103 5.76 2.40 10.41
CA LEU A 103 6.30 3.15 9.27
C LEU A 103 7.74 3.63 9.49
N SER A 104 8.26 3.56 10.71
CA SER A 104 9.67 3.83 11.02
C SER A 104 10.57 2.74 10.43
N LEU A 105 11.88 2.98 10.40
CA LEU A 105 12.82 2.00 9.83
C LEU A 105 12.85 0.73 10.68
N ASP A 106 12.90 0.93 12.00
CA ASP A 106 12.93 -0.09 13.04
C ASP A 106 12.43 0.53 14.36
N GLU A 107 12.28 -0.29 15.40
CA GLU A 107 11.85 0.16 16.73
C GLU A 107 12.79 1.22 17.34
N ALA A 108 14.11 1.09 17.12
CA ALA A 108 15.11 1.98 17.73
C ALA A 108 15.12 3.39 17.09
N SER A 109 14.72 3.48 15.81
CA SER A 109 14.60 4.73 15.06
C SER A 109 13.31 5.50 15.34
N TYR A 110 12.37 4.90 16.08
CA TYR A 110 11.09 5.53 16.36
C TYR A 110 11.23 6.63 17.41
N GLU A 111 10.75 7.82 17.05
CA GLU A 111 10.70 8.96 17.94
C GLU A 111 9.25 9.24 18.37
N PRO A 112 8.93 9.22 19.68
CA PRO A 112 7.61 9.54 20.17
C PRO A 112 7.15 10.95 19.77
N ARG A 113 5.86 11.09 19.45
CA ARG A 113 5.25 12.40 19.18
C ARG A 113 5.11 13.21 20.47
N PRO A 114 5.03 14.55 20.44
CA PRO A 114 4.92 15.38 21.65
C PRO A 114 3.72 15.06 22.57
N TRP A 115 2.65 14.49 21.99
CA TRP A 115 1.45 14.07 22.71
C TRP A 115 1.50 12.61 23.17
N HIS A 116 2.58 11.87 22.87
CA HIS A 116 2.70 10.48 23.27
C HIS A 116 2.79 10.37 24.79
N ARG A 117 1.98 9.47 25.35
CA ARG A 117 2.09 9.01 26.73
C ARG A 117 2.33 7.51 26.74
N GLN A 118 3.42 7.11 27.38
CA GLN A 118 3.82 5.72 27.48
C GLN A 118 2.74 4.90 28.18
N GLY A 119 2.35 3.77 27.57
CA GLY A 119 1.36 2.84 28.10
C GLY A 119 -0.03 3.02 27.47
N ASP A 120 -0.38 4.21 26.98
CA ASP A 120 -1.69 4.44 26.37
C ASP A 120 -1.87 3.64 25.07
N GLN A 121 -0.77 3.30 24.39
CA GLN A 121 -0.77 2.46 23.20
C GLN A 121 -1.03 0.98 23.51
N ASN A 122 -0.99 0.55 24.78
CA ASN A 122 -1.12 -0.87 25.12
C ASN A 122 -2.59 -1.22 25.35
N LEU A 123 -3.10 -2.17 24.57
CA LEU A 123 -4.43 -2.75 24.80
C LEU A 123 -4.39 -3.98 25.71
N ASP A 124 -3.20 -4.42 26.16
CA ASP A 124 -2.98 -5.56 27.05
C ASP A 124 -3.80 -5.43 28.34
N LEU A 125 -4.58 -6.47 28.66
CA LEU A 125 -5.75 -6.41 29.54
C LEU A 125 -5.51 -5.93 30.98
N ASP A 126 -4.27 -5.96 31.46
CA ASP A 126 -3.95 -5.70 32.87
C ASP A 126 -3.60 -4.24 33.17
N ALA A 127 -3.31 -3.42 32.16
CA ALA A 127 -3.01 -2.00 32.34
C ALA A 127 -4.29 -1.15 32.27
N ALA A 128 -4.56 -0.32 33.28
CA ALA A 128 -5.61 0.69 33.16
C ALA A 128 -5.17 1.76 32.14
N PRO A 129 -6.08 2.26 31.29
CA PRO A 129 -5.76 3.38 30.42
C PRO A 129 -5.46 4.63 31.26
N GLY A 130 -4.59 5.51 30.75
CA GLY A 130 -4.45 6.85 31.29
C GLY A 130 -5.72 7.71 31.10
N PRO A 131 -5.71 8.98 31.53
CA PRO A 131 -6.80 9.91 31.22
C PRO A 131 -7.02 10.00 29.70
N PRO A 132 -8.24 10.17 29.18
CA PRO A 132 -8.48 10.18 27.74
C PRO A 132 -7.64 11.21 26.98
N HIS A 133 -7.06 10.82 25.85
CA HIS A 133 -6.59 11.79 24.88
C HIS A 133 -7.78 12.56 24.32
N SER A 134 -7.64 13.87 24.11
CA SER A 134 -8.71 14.63 23.45
C SER A 134 -8.89 14.16 22.01
N LYS A 135 -10.11 14.28 21.49
CA LYS A 135 -10.40 13.98 20.09
C LYS A 135 -9.48 14.73 19.13
N ASP A 136 -9.15 15.98 19.43
CA ASP A 136 -8.23 16.80 18.61
C ASP A 136 -6.79 16.27 18.56
N VAL A 137 -6.32 15.63 19.65
CA VAL A 137 -5.02 14.93 19.62
C VAL A 137 -5.08 13.75 18.66
N VAL A 138 -6.14 12.93 18.74
CA VAL A 138 -6.29 11.75 17.89
C VAL A 138 -6.48 12.15 16.42
N ARG A 139 -7.26 13.19 16.12
CA ARG A 139 -7.44 13.72 14.76
C ARG A 139 -6.12 14.22 14.16
N ARG A 140 -5.32 14.96 14.93
CA ARG A 140 -3.97 15.36 14.48
C ARG A 140 -3.07 14.16 14.24
N TYR A 141 -3.25 13.08 15.01
CA TYR A 141 -2.45 11.88 14.82
C TYR A 141 -2.86 11.09 13.57
N VAL A 142 -4.16 11.07 13.20
CA VAL A 142 -4.62 10.55 11.90
C VAL A 142 -3.90 11.28 10.77
N ALA A 143 -3.93 12.62 10.77
CA ALA A 143 -3.28 13.42 9.74
C ALA A 143 -1.75 13.18 9.68
N HIS A 144 -1.09 13.04 10.83
CA HIS A 144 0.32 12.71 10.90
C HIS A 144 0.61 11.34 10.27
N CYS A 145 -0.20 10.32 10.57
CA CYS A 145 -0.03 8.98 10.01
C CYS A 145 -0.21 9.00 8.49
N SER A 146 -1.24 9.67 7.96
CA SER A 146 -1.43 9.80 6.50
C SER A 146 -0.24 10.45 5.81
N ASP A 147 0.29 11.55 6.36
CA ASP A 147 1.49 12.21 5.83
C ASP A 147 2.73 11.30 5.90
N LYS A 148 2.89 10.54 7.00
CA LYS A 148 4.01 9.61 7.15
C LYS A 148 3.92 8.44 6.17
N VAL A 149 2.72 7.89 5.92
CA VAL A 149 2.51 6.85 4.89
C VAL A 149 3.00 7.36 3.54
N ALA A 150 2.49 8.50 3.08
CA ALA A 150 2.85 9.05 1.78
C ALA A 150 4.36 9.25 1.62
N LYS A 151 5.02 9.77 2.67
CA LYS A 151 6.48 10.00 2.70
C LYS A 151 7.29 8.71 2.74
N THR A 152 6.86 7.71 3.49
CA THR A 152 7.57 6.44 3.64
C THR A 152 7.40 5.58 2.38
N ILE A 153 6.18 5.39 1.90
CA ILE A 153 5.90 4.45 0.80
C ILE A 153 6.52 4.90 -0.53
N VAL A 154 6.57 6.21 -0.81
CA VAL A 154 7.12 6.72 -2.07
C VAL A 154 8.62 6.47 -2.23
N VAL A 155 9.37 6.32 -1.13
CA VAL A 155 10.83 6.10 -1.15
C VAL A 155 11.24 4.63 -1.02
N GLU A 156 10.31 3.71 -0.76
CA GLU A 156 10.61 2.27 -0.63
C GLU A 156 11.20 1.71 -1.93
N THR A 157 12.26 0.93 -1.89
CA THR A 157 12.88 0.25 -3.04
C THR A 157 12.65 -1.27 -2.95
N PRO A 158 12.91 -2.06 -4.02
CA PRO A 158 12.91 -3.53 -3.91
C PRO A 158 13.77 -4.01 -2.73
N ASP A 159 15.00 -3.50 -2.64
CA ASP A 159 15.93 -3.84 -1.58
C ASP A 159 15.44 -3.46 -0.18
N SER A 160 14.69 -2.36 -0.02
CA SER A 160 14.15 -2.00 1.31
C SER A 160 12.96 -2.87 1.67
N LEU A 161 12.10 -3.19 0.69
CA LEU A 161 10.91 -4.02 0.90
C LEU A 161 11.26 -5.48 1.22
N GLU A 162 12.37 -6.01 0.69
CA GLU A 162 12.83 -7.38 0.94
C GLU A 162 13.62 -7.55 2.25
N ARG A 163 14.11 -6.46 2.85
CA ARG A 163 14.81 -6.52 4.14
C ARG A 163 13.88 -6.90 5.28
N ASP A 164 14.47 -7.31 6.41
CA ASP A 164 13.72 -7.51 7.66
C ASP A 164 12.92 -6.26 8.06
N SER A 165 11.77 -6.49 8.68
CA SER A 165 10.84 -5.42 9.09
C SER A 165 11.43 -4.37 10.03
N GLY A 166 12.51 -4.68 10.74
CA GLY A 166 13.09 -3.85 11.80
C GLY A 166 12.42 -4.03 13.17
N PHE A 167 11.46 -4.95 13.31
CA PHE A 167 10.72 -5.19 14.55
C PHE A 167 10.90 -6.63 15.03
N PRO A 168 11.53 -6.89 16.19
CA PRO A 168 11.96 -8.23 16.60
C PRO A 168 10.82 -9.22 16.86
N TRP A 169 9.60 -8.74 17.11
CA TRP A 169 8.40 -9.57 17.24
C TRP A 169 7.79 -10.00 15.90
N TYR A 170 8.26 -9.47 14.78
CA TYR A 170 7.83 -9.86 13.43
C TYR A 170 8.97 -10.51 12.64
N ARG A 171 8.76 -11.78 12.25
CA ARG A 171 9.65 -12.51 11.34
C ARG A 171 9.09 -12.43 9.93
N MET A 172 9.20 -11.25 9.32
CA MET A 172 8.72 -10.98 7.97
C MET A 172 9.51 -9.82 7.36
N SER A 173 9.40 -9.70 6.03
CA SER A 173 9.98 -8.60 5.29
C SER A 173 9.30 -7.27 5.61
N ARG A 174 9.97 -6.15 5.31
CA ARG A 174 9.40 -4.80 5.43
C ARG A 174 8.15 -4.62 4.56
N GLY A 175 8.14 -5.20 3.36
CA GLY A 175 6.96 -5.21 2.49
C GLY A 175 5.76 -5.95 3.10
N GLU A 176 5.98 -7.12 3.69
CA GLU A 176 4.93 -7.85 4.43
C GLU A 176 4.48 -7.10 5.68
N HIS A 177 5.40 -6.39 6.33
CA HIS A 177 5.09 -5.60 7.51
C HIS A 177 4.19 -4.39 7.18
N HIS A 178 4.42 -3.71 6.04
CA HIS A 178 3.50 -2.67 5.54
C HIS A 178 2.09 -3.21 5.35
N LEU A 179 1.94 -4.38 4.72
CA LEU A 179 0.63 -5.05 4.58
C LEU A 179 0.01 -5.43 5.93
N THR A 180 0.83 -5.87 6.88
CA THR A 180 0.39 -6.19 8.24
C THR A 180 -0.13 -4.94 8.97
N SER A 181 0.54 -3.80 8.80
CA SER A 181 0.11 -2.51 9.35
C SER A 181 -1.24 -2.07 8.74
N VAL A 182 -1.44 -2.17 7.43
CA VAL A 182 -2.76 -1.91 6.80
C VAL A 182 -3.85 -2.79 7.43
N ARG A 183 -3.59 -4.09 7.60
CA ARG A 183 -4.53 -5.03 8.21
C ARG A 183 -4.84 -4.67 9.67
N HIS A 184 -3.84 -4.20 10.42
CA HIS A 184 -4.00 -3.73 11.79
C HIS A 184 -4.91 -2.50 11.88
N VAL A 185 -4.71 -1.51 11.00
CA VAL A 185 -5.61 -0.34 10.92
C VAL A 185 -7.02 -0.79 10.62
N GLN A 186 -7.21 -1.62 9.60
CA GLN A 186 -8.54 -2.09 9.20
C GLN A 186 -9.22 -2.91 10.30
N HIS A 187 -8.46 -3.73 11.05
CA HIS A 187 -8.97 -4.52 12.16
C HIS A 187 -9.59 -3.63 13.24
N HIS A 188 -8.87 -2.59 13.68
CA HIS A 188 -9.36 -1.69 14.71
C HIS A 188 -10.38 -0.68 14.21
N ALA A 189 -10.26 -0.19 12.97
CA ALA A 189 -11.30 0.63 12.35
C ALA A 189 -12.64 -0.12 12.32
N GLY A 190 -12.63 -1.43 12.01
CA GLY A 190 -13.81 -2.29 12.11
C GLY A 190 -14.42 -2.37 13.51
N GLN A 191 -13.58 -2.41 14.56
CA GLN A 191 -14.05 -2.38 15.96
C GLN A 191 -14.72 -1.03 16.29
N LEU A 192 -14.12 0.08 15.88
CA LEU A 192 -14.70 1.42 16.07
C LEU A 192 -16.03 1.56 15.31
N CYS A 193 -16.09 1.14 14.04
CA CYS A 193 -17.31 1.14 13.23
C CYS A 193 -18.42 0.33 13.90
N ALA A 194 -18.09 -0.86 14.42
CA ALA A 194 -19.05 -1.72 15.10
C ALA A 194 -19.58 -1.08 16.38
N TYR A 195 -18.72 -0.42 17.16
CA TYR A 195 -19.13 0.33 18.34
C TYR A 195 -20.09 1.47 17.98
N LEU A 196 -19.74 2.32 17.01
CA LEU A 196 -20.59 3.44 16.60
C LEU A 196 -21.96 2.98 16.11
N ARG A 197 -22.01 1.87 15.37
CA ARG A 197 -23.27 1.31 14.89
C ARG A 197 -24.15 0.80 16.03
N ARG A 198 -23.58 0.15 17.03
CA ARG A 198 -24.32 -0.53 18.11
C ARG A 198 -24.72 0.40 19.24
N GLU A 199 -23.78 1.24 19.67
CA GLU A 199 -23.94 2.06 20.88
C GLU A 199 -24.45 3.47 20.56
N VAL A 200 -24.17 3.97 19.36
CA VAL A 200 -24.56 5.34 18.93
C VAL A 200 -25.65 5.32 17.85
N GLY A 201 -25.82 4.19 17.15
CA GLY A 201 -26.73 4.10 16.01
C GLY A 201 -26.20 4.78 14.74
N LEU A 202 -24.89 5.06 14.66
CA LEU A 202 -24.26 5.72 13.52
C LEU A 202 -23.57 4.72 12.58
N GLY A 203 -23.84 4.84 11.29
CA GLY A 203 -23.08 4.16 10.24
C GLY A 203 -21.89 5.02 9.84
N VAL A 204 -20.69 4.43 9.81
CA VAL A 204 -19.50 5.02 9.18
C VAL A 204 -19.21 4.26 7.90
N ASP A 205 -18.90 4.99 6.84
CA ASP A 205 -18.59 4.42 5.54
C ASP A 205 -17.32 3.57 5.58
N TRP A 206 -17.33 2.50 4.80
CA TRP A 206 -16.12 1.73 4.51
C TRP A 206 -15.50 2.29 3.24
N TYR A 207 -14.24 2.72 3.33
CA TYR A 207 -13.52 3.29 2.21
C TYR A 207 -12.70 2.18 1.55
N GLY A 208 -12.97 1.88 0.27
CA GLY A 208 -12.16 0.95 -0.54
C GLY A 208 -10.96 1.62 -1.22
N LYS A 209 -10.98 2.96 -1.25
CA LYS A 209 -9.93 3.88 -1.70
C LYS A 209 -10.13 5.20 -0.94
N ALA A 210 -9.10 6.03 -0.82
CA ALA A 210 -9.25 7.40 -0.32
C ALA A 210 -10.41 8.10 -1.04
N SER A 211 -11.27 8.78 -0.28
CA SER A 211 -12.25 9.71 -0.83
C SER A 211 -11.53 10.90 -1.43
N ASP A 212 -11.84 11.22 -2.69
CA ASP A 212 -11.34 12.41 -3.40
C ASP A 212 -11.63 13.71 -2.63
#